data_AF-A0A9P0MG48-F1
#
_entry.id   AF-A0A9P0MG48-F1
#
_cell.length_a   1.000
_cell.length_b   1.000
_cell.length_c   1.000
_cell.angle_alpha   90.00
_cell.angle_beta   90.00
_cell.angle_gamma   90.00
#
_symmetry.space_group_name_H-M   'P 1'
#
loop_
_entity.id
_entity.type
_entity.pdbx_description
1 polymer ?
#
loop_
_entity_poly.entity_id
_entity_poly.type
_entity_poly.pdbx_seq_one_letter_code
_entity_poly.pdbx_strand_id
1 'polypeptide(L)'
;MLKLRATDARARQEWVNGLRAVAESHTKAMSSAGPGSLPAREHLAVLDALSCLRAQLHQTEQADSALCRAIETAGSKYHIDRELLLLKATSAAALHCLTQCAGVLQRGQHATAHHAKTGLVIDDD
;
A
#
# COMPACT_ATOMS: atom_id res chain seq x y z
N MET A 1 12.70 -4.27 17.17
CA MET A 1 12.68 -5.75 17.29
C MET A 1 11.42 -6.16 18.02
N LEU A 2 10.57 -6.99 17.42
CA LEU A 2 9.37 -7.54 18.07
C LEU A 2 9.73 -8.89 18.72
N LYS A 3 9.48 -9.04 20.02
CA LYS A 3 9.68 -10.29 20.77
C LYS A 3 8.31 -10.94 21.01
N LEU A 4 8.09 -12.09 20.39
CA LEU A 4 6.86 -12.87 20.53
C LEU A 4 7.14 -14.09 21.42
N ARG A 5 6.21 -14.40 22.34
CA ARG A 5 6.29 -15.56 23.24
C ARG A 5 5.20 -16.56 22.88
N ALA A 6 5.58 -17.82 22.69
CA ALA A 6 4.64 -18.93 22.55
C ALA A 6 4.39 -19.60 23.90
N THR A 7 3.31 -20.36 24.00
CA THR A 7 2.88 -21.10 25.19
C THR A 7 3.85 -22.22 25.57
N ASP A 8 4.47 -22.86 24.59
CA ASP A 8 5.38 -23.99 24.74
C ASP A 8 6.38 -24.08 23.58
N ALA A 9 7.36 -24.97 23.71
CA ALA A 9 8.44 -25.11 22.73
C ALA A 9 7.96 -25.65 21.38
N ARG A 10 6.92 -26.50 21.35
CA ARG A 10 6.37 -27.06 20.11
C ARG A 10 5.63 -25.97 19.34
N ALA A 11 4.73 -25.25 20.00
CA ALA A 11 4.02 -24.12 19.41
C ALA A 11 5.00 -23.09 18.85
N ARG A 12 6.06 -22.74 19.60
CA ARG A 12 7.13 -21.86 19.09
C ARG A 12 7.71 -22.37 17.78
N GLN A 13 8.04 -23.67 17.70
CA GLN A 13 8.66 -24.24 16.52
C GLN A 13 7.72 -24.24 15.31
N GLU A 14 6.44 -24.53 15.51
CA GLU A 14 5.41 -24.45 14.47
C GLU A 14 5.28 -23.03 13.92
N TRP A 15 5.22 -22.02 14.80
CA TRP A 15 5.17 -20.62 14.40
C TRP A 15 6.43 -20.18 13.64
N VAL A 16 7.62 -20.58 14.11
CA VAL A 16 8.88 -20.27 13.42
C VAL A 16 8.96 -20.95 12.05
N ASN A 17 8.57 -22.22 11.96
CA ASN A 17 8.54 -22.97 10.70
C ASN A 17 7.53 -22.36 9.72
N GLY A 18 6.35 -21.96 10.19
CA GLY A 18 5.34 -21.29 9.37
C GLY A 18 5.83 -19.95 8.85
N LEU A 19 6.40 -19.10 9.71
CA LEU A 19 6.98 -17.82 9.30
C LEU A 19 8.12 -18.00 8.29
N ARG A 20 8.99 -19.00 8.51
CA ARG A 20 10.06 -19.34 7.57
C ARG A 20 9.52 -19.82 6.24
N ALA A 21 8.53 -20.71 6.24
CA ALA A 21 7.91 -21.22 5.02
C ALA A 21 7.26 -20.10 4.20
N VAL A 22 6.56 -19.17 4.86
CA VAL A 22 5.98 -18.00 4.20
C VAL A 22 7.06 -17.08 3.64
N ALA A 23 8.12 -16.80 4.42
CA ALA A 23 9.23 -15.97 3.96
C ALA A 23 9.95 -16.59 2.75
N GLU A 24 10.26 -17.89 2.81
CA GLU A 24 10.87 -18.64 1.72
C GLU A 24 9.95 -18.72 0.50
N SER A 25 8.65 -18.94 0.69
CA SER A 25 7.67 -18.93 -0.39
C SER A 25 7.56 -17.55 -1.04
N HIS A 26 7.62 -16.48 -0.25
CA HIS A 26 7.60 -15.11 -0.76
C HIS A 26 8.88 -14.79 -1.53
N THR A 27 10.06 -15.16 -1.02
CA THR A 27 11.33 -15.05 -1.73
C THR A 27 11.33 -15.85 -3.03
N LYS A 28 10.79 -17.09 -3.00
CA LYS A 28 10.66 -17.93 -4.19
C LYS A 28 9.70 -17.34 -5.23
N ALA A 29 8.54 -16.84 -4.81
CA ALA A 29 7.58 -16.18 -5.70
C ALA A 29 8.15 -14.90 -6.32
N MET A 30 8.90 -14.12 -5.55
CA MET A 30 9.63 -12.95 -6.05
C MET A 30 10.75 -13.33 -7.03
N SER A 31 11.37 -14.51 -6.87
CA SER A 31 12.42 -15.01 -7.77
C SER A 31 11.88 -15.74 -9.01
N SER A 32 10.71 -16.40 -8.92
CA SER A 32 10.04 -17.07 -10.03
C SER A 32 9.27 -16.11 -10.92
N ALA A 33 8.95 -14.93 -10.39
CA ALA A 33 8.78 -13.74 -11.20
C ALA A 33 10.17 -13.33 -11.76
N GLY A 34 10.69 -14.12 -12.71
CA GLY A 34 11.82 -13.69 -13.53
C GLY A 34 11.51 -12.33 -14.18
N PRO A 35 12.54 -11.57 -14.63
CA PRO A 35 12.41 -10.16 -14.99
C PRO A 35 11.62 -9.97 -16.29
N GLY A 36 10.31 -10.15 -16.22
CA GLY A 36 9.39 -9.75 -17.25
C GLY A 36 9.13 -8.27 -17.06
N SER A 37 9.90 -7.42 -17.75
CA SER A 37 9.37 -6.11 -18.14
C SER A 37 7.97 -6.37 -18.66
N LEU A 38 6.95 -5.83 -17.99
CA LEU A 38 5.60 -5.79 -18.53
C LEU A 38 5.73 -5.33 -19.99
N PRO A 39 5.06 -5.99 -20.95
CA PRO A 39 5.00 -5.52 -22.33
C PRO A 39 4.76 -4.01 -22.33
N ALA A 40 5.42 -3.25 -23.21
CA ALA A 40 5.38 -1.77 -23.17
C ALA A 40 3.94 -1.19 -23.06
N ARG A 41 2.96 -1.89 -23.67
CA ARG A 41 1.53 -1.59 -23.56
C ARG A 41 0.99 -1.69 -22.13
N GLU A 42 1.34 -2.74 -21.40
CA GLU A 42 0.94 -2.96 -20.01
C GLU A 42 1.65 -2.00 -19.07
N HIS A 43 2.93 -1.70 -19.29
CA HIS A 43 3.63 -0.68 -18.53
C HIS A 43 2.98 0.71 -18.68
N LEU A 44 2.58 1.08 -19.90
CA LEU A 44 1.87 2.34 -20.14
C LEU A 44 0.49 2.36 -19.45
N ALA A 45 -0.26 1.25 -19.52
CA ALA A 45 -1.55 1.14 -18.83
C ALA A 45 -1.41 1.27 -17.31
N VAL A 46 -0.32 0.75 -16.72
CA VAL A 46 -0.01 0.90 -15.30
C VAL A 46 0.31 2.35 -14.94
N LEU A 47 1.10 3.06 -15.77
CA LEU A 47 1.40 4.49 -15.54
C LEU A 47 0.15 5.36 -15.62
N ASP A 48 -0.75 5.07 -16.56
CA ASP A 48 -2.04 5.75 -16.68
C ASP A 48 -2.94 5.46 -15.46
N ALA A 49 -3.04 4.19 -15.06
CA ALA A 49 -3.79 3.80 -13.86
C ALA A 49 -3.24 4.47 -12.58
N LEU A 50 -1.92 4.62 -12.44
CA LEU A 50 -1.32 5.34 -11.31
C LEU A 50 -1.57 6.85 -11.37
N SER A 51 -1.64 7.42 -12.57
CA SER A 51 -1.98 8.83 -12.76
C SER A 51 -3.45 9.09 -12.39
N CYS A 52 -4.35 8.20 -12.82
CA CYS A 52 -5.74 8.19 -12.41
C CYS A 52 -5.88 8.02 -10.89
N LEU A 53 -5.15 7.08 -10.29
CA LEU A 53 -5.11 6.88 -8.83
C LEU A 53 -4.70 8.16 -8.09
N ARG A 54 -3.68 8.87 -8.56
CA ARG A 54 -3.23 10.14 -7.96
C ARG A 54 -4.31 11.22 -8.06
N ALA A 55 -4.97 11.34 -9.21
CA ALA A 55 -6.07 12.29 -9.38
C ALA A 55 -7.25 11.97 -8.45
N GLN A 56 -7.61 10.69 -8.33
CA GLN A 56 -8.69 10.23 -7.46
C GLN A 56 -8.36 10.45 -5.97
N LEU A 57 -7.11 10.21 -5.57
CA LEU A 57 -6.64 10.51 -4.22
C LEU A 57 -6.73 11.98 -3.92
N HIS A 58 -6.28 12.84 -4.84
CA HIS A 58 -6.38 14.28 -4.66
C HIS A 58 -7.84 14.74 -4.54
N GLN A 59 -8.75 14.18 -5.35
CA GLN A 59 -10.19 14.45 -5.22
C GLN A 59 -10.73 14.01 -3.85
N THR A 60 -10.23 12.89 -3.33
CA THR A 60 -10.62 12.37 -2.00
C THR A 60 -10.11 13.30 -0.88
N GLU A 61 -8.89 13.84 -0.98
CA GLU A 61 -8.36 14.86 -0.06
C GLU A 61 -9.21 16.12 -0.05
N GLN A 62 -9.65 16.57 -1.22
CA GLN A 62 -10.53 17.73 -1.35
C GLN A 62 -11.90 17.46 -0.72
N ALA A 63 -12.46 16.27 -0.91
CA ALA A 63 -13.72 15.85 -0.32
C ALA A 63 -13.64 15.77 1.21
N ASP A 64 -12.58 15.17 1.76
CA ASP A 64 -12.32 15.12 3.21
C ASP A 64 -12.19 16.53 3.81
N SER A 65 -11.46 17.41 3.13
CA SER A 65 -11.33 18.82 3.53
C SER A 65 -12.68 19.56 3.48
N ALA A 66 -13.49 19.30 2.47
CA ALA A 66 -14.83 19.89 2.35
C ALA A 66 -15.78 19.38 3.45
N LEU A 67 -15.72 18.09 3.76
CA LEU A 67 -16.46 17.49 4.88
C LEU A 67 -16.07 18.14 6.21
N CYS A 68 -14.78 18.29 6.48
CA CYS A 68 -14.29 18.95 7.70
C CYS A 68 -14.84 20.37 7.83
N ARG A 69 -14.76 21.16 6.75
CA ARG A 69 -15.30 22.53 6.71
C ARG A 69 -16.82 22.56 6.90
N ALA A 70 -17.56 21.62 6.31
CA ALA A 70 -19.00 21.56 6.45
C ALA A 70 -19.42 21.29 7.91
N ILE A 71 -18.72 20.38 8.59
CA ILE A 71 -18.96 20.09 10.02
C ILE A 71 -18.61 21.30 10.89
N GLU A 72 -17.49 21.96 10.62
CA GLU A 72 -17.03 23.13 11.38
C GLU A 72 -17.96 24.34 11.24
N THR A 73 -18.55 24.54 10.06
CA THR A 73 -19.47 25.65 9.76
C THR A 73 -20.94 25.36 10.08
N ALA A 74 -21.33 24.10 10.33
CA ALA A 74 -22.70 23.72 10.66
C ALA A 74 -23.22 24.31 12.00
N GLY A 75 -22.31 24.76 12.88
CA GLY A 75 -22.62 25.43 14.15
C GLY A 75 -22.24 24.62 15.39
N SER A 76 -22.11 25.32 16.54
CA SER A 76 -21.51 24.79 17.77
C SER A 76 -22.13 23.49 18.30
N LYS A 77 -23.43 23.25 18.09
CA LYS A 77 -24.10 22.01 18.51
C LYS A 77 -23.57 20.75 17.80
N TYR A 78 -23.03 20.89 16.60
CA TYR A 78 -22.53 19.78 15.79
C TYR A 78 -21.06 19.44 16.07
N HIS A 79 -20.34 20.31 16.80
CA HIS A 79 -18.93 20.08 17.16
C HIS A 79 -18.73 18.94 18.16
N ILE A 80 -19.78 18.58 18.90
CA ILE A 80 -19.80 17.47 19.85
C ILE A 80 -20.67 16.30 19.39
N ASP A 81 -21.23 16.39 18.18
CA ASP A 81 -22.06 15.31 17.64
C ASP A 81 -21.19 14.09 17.35
N ARG A 82 -21.48 13.00 18.07
CA ARG A 82 -20.69 11.78 18.03
C ARG A 82 -20.62 11.17 16.63
N GLU A 83 -21.71 11.20 15.88
CA GLU A 83 -21.79 10.58 14.56
C GLU A 83 -21.01 11.42 13.54
N LEU A 84 -21.07 12.76 13.64
CA LEU A 84 -20.26 13.65 12.81
C LEU A 84 -18.77 13.57 13.13
N LEU A 85 -18.40 13.46 14.42
CA LEU A 85 -17.01 13.25 14.83
C LEU A 85 -16.47 11.89 14.38
N LEU A 86 -17.29 10.84 14.49
CA LEU A 86 -16.93 9.51 13.99
C LEU A 86 -16.77 9.55 12.47
N LEU A 87 -17.70 10.17 11.74
CA LEU A 87 -17.62 10.33 10.29
C LEU A 87 -16.35 11.08 9.88
N LYS A 88 -15.99 12.17 10.57
CA LYS A 88 -14.75 12.93 10.33
C LYS A 88 -13.51 12.07 10.59
N ALA A 89 -13.49 11.35 11.71
CA ALA A 89 -12.36 10.47 12.06
C ALA A 89 -12.21 9.29 11.09
N THR A 90 -13.31 8.66 10.69
CA THR A 90 -13.33 7.57 9.71
C THR A 90 -12.92 8.06 8.33
N SER A 91 -13.38 9.23 7.89
CA SER A 91 -12.98 9.86 6.63
C SER A 91 -11.46 10.11 6.60
N ALA A 92 -10.91 10.72 7.65
CA ALA A 92 -9.48 10.98 7.76
C ALA A 92 -8.65 9.67 7.80
N ALA A 93 -9.11 8.65 8.53
CA ALA A 93 -8.46 7.34 8.59
C ALA A 93 -8.51 6.62 7.25
N ALA A 94 -9.62 6.70 6.52
CA ALA A 94 -9.77 6.13 5.19
C ALA A 94 -8.84 6.81 4.19
N LEU A 95 -8.78 8.14 4.19
CA LEU A 95 -7.85 8.90 3.35
C LEU A 95 -6.39 8.51 3.64
N HIS A 96 -6.00 8.44 4.93
CA HIS A 96 -4.66 8.01 5.30
C HIS A 96 -4.36 6.59 4.83
N CYS A 97 -5.31 5.66 4.98
CA CYS A 97 -5.18 4.29 4.47
C CYS A 97 -4.96 4.26 2.95
N LEU A 98 -5.76 5.00 2.18
CA LEU A 98 -5.63 5.09 0.72
C LEU A 98 -4.27 5.65 0.30
N THR A 99 -3.78 6.69 0.98
CA THR A 99 -2.45 7.27 0.74
C THR A 99 -1.34 6.26 1.01
N GLN A 100 -1.44 5.49 2.09
CA GLN A 100 -0.47 4.41 2.39
C GLN A 100 -0.50 3.31 1.32
N CYS A 101 -1.69 2.87 0.90
CA CYS A 101 -1.86 1.88 -0.17
C CYS A 101 -1.22 2.35 -1.48
N ALA A 102 -1.45 3.60 -1.89
CA ALA A 102 -0.82 4.15 -3.09
C ALA A 102 0.71 4.21 -2.98
N GLY A 103 1.25 4.53 -1.81
CA GLY A 103 2.70 4.49 -1.56
C GLY A 103 3.28 3.07 -1.67
N VAL A 104 2.55 2.04 -1.23
CA VAL A 104 2.95 0.64 -1.45
C VAL A 104 2.97 0.29 -2.94
N LEU A 105 1.93 0.66 -3.69
CA LEU A 105 1.84 0.41 -5.13
C LEU A 105 2.98 1.10 -5.90
N GLN A 106 3.27 2.37 -5.60
CA GLN A 106 4.36 3.10 -6.24
C GLN A 106 5.75 2.51 -5.94
N ARG A 107 6.00 2.08 -4.70
CA ARG A 107 7.26 1.41 -4.34
C ARG A 107 7.46 0.10 -5.10
N GLY A 108 6.39 -0.66 -5.31
CA GLY A 108 6.42 -1.86 -6.15
C GLY A 108 6.87 -1.55 -7.59
N GLN A 109 6.39 -0.46 -8.17
CA GLN A 109 6.74 -0.02 -9.53
C GLN A 109 8.21 0.40 -9.66
N HIS A 110 8.74 1.14 -8.67
CA HIS A 110 10.14 1.54 -8.68
C HIS A 110 11.09 0.34 -8.54
N ALA A 111 10.71 -0.66 -7.73
CA ALA A 111 11.46 -1.90 -7.59
C ALA A 111 11.48 -2.71 -8.89
N THR A 112 10.35 -2.80 -9.62
CA THR A 112 10.30 -3.46 -10.93
C THR A 112 11.07 -2.70 -12.01
N ALA A 113 11.03 -1.36 -12.01
CA ALA A 113 11.73 -0.53 -12.98
C ALA A 113 13.26 -0.55 -12.82
N HIS A 114 13.77 -0.61 -11.58
CA HIS A 114 15.21 -0.69 -11.34
C HIS A 114 15.81 -2.02 -11.81
N HIS A 115 15.08 -3.13 -11.64
CA HIS A 115 15.53 -4.45 -12.07
C HIS A 115 15.53 -4.61 -13.61
N ALA A 116 14.60 -3.95 -14.32
CA ALA A 116 14.57 -3.93 -15.78
C ALA A 116 15.78 -3.23 -16.43
N LYS A 117 16.39 -2.25 -15.74
CA LYS A 117 17.49 -1.44 -16.29
C LYS A 117 18.88 -2.07 -16.12
N THR A 118 19.03 -3.01 -15.20
CA THR A 118 20.28 -3.76 -14.97
C THR A 118 20.36 -5.07 -15.75
N GLY A 119 19.23 -5.58 -16.26
CA GLY A 119 19.17 -6.82 -17.05
C GLY A 119 19.59 -6.68 -18.52
N LEU A 120 19.99 -5.49 -18.98
CA LEU A 120 20.39 -5.22 -20.37
C LEU A 120 21.92 -5.19 -20.58
N VAL A 121 22.73 -5.55 -19.57
CA VAL A 121 24.21 -5.48 -19.62
C VAL A 121 24.86 -6.85 -19.38
N ILE A 122 24.19 -7.94 -19.77
CA ILE A 122 24.84 -9.25 -19.87
C ILE A 122 24.37 -9.91 -21.17
N ASP A 123 24.90 -9.42 -22.30
CA ASP A 123 25.12 -10.26 -23.47
C ASP A 123 26.64 -10.37 -23.59
N ASP A 124 27.11 -11.59 -23.34
CA ASP A 124 28.49 -12.05 -23.19
C ASP A 124 29.21 -12.08 -24.55
N ASP A 125 30.53 -11.89 -24.51
CA ASP A 125 31.50 -12.00 -25.63
C ASP A 125 31.56 -13.43 -26.22
#